data_AF-A0A3D0MZQ2-F1
#
_entry.id   AF-A0A3D0MZQ2-F1
#
_cell.length_a   1.000
_cell.length_b   1.000
_cell.length_c   1.000
_cell.angle_alpha   90.00
_cell.angle_beta   90.00
_cell.angle_gamma   90.00
#
_symmetry.space_group_name_H-M   'P 1'
#
loop_
_entity.id
_entity.type
_entity.pdbx_description
1 polymer ?
#
loop_
_entity_poly.entity_id
_entity_poly.type
_entity_poly.pdbx_seq_one_letter_code
_entity_poly.pdbx_strand_id
1 'polypeptide(L)'
;MCKYKFKTKFVTVPDESCYFQSILDQLKIPTSEDSDGYCILHSADNELIPLKELIISEYINYCNNEDSIFLIDLRGLEINSFEIDGKTLHKTINLSDSVIAEEFVINNCTFESEFFADNLVVKGDTNITNARFYNVFTSCDRSRFMGNFNVIASHFYKICDMNSALFAQQFTIKNVCFDSYTIFDYCNFSNSACINIFSGTTNGKVTFEKSVFMGQLIFENLEVNDLLSFRKTCINNEFYMQDISISGNVEFIGRSRKNKIFKQEVVLNIDESSFSESGFIYFETANLTLLNSEIKENLVQLLQTRRIKLGKDTEVYKFYFSDKFLYSKLNEIFLFDLITNIKNILESRENIKIEFSFRKSKNDLIVNYSSDVIQDLEEFYKLQHKALENTLLKIGKNSTLLYLKTQLMHFLEFSLENKNAFKEIDQILCRFLTPKSINLIINSPLNVKLDTHVPSTIKLINPSTFIIEQLTNEPKFNASESQFNEIKDFLINQRLDLQLIKDKLSNLDKKLDNSGIVTFLAECGISITNNISASLLFTILQSLILK
;
A
#
# COMPACT_ATOMS: atom_id res chain seq x y z
N MET A 1 9.24 37.00 33.47
CA MET A 1 9.43 37.92 32.33
C MET A 1 10.55 38.89 32.68
N CYS A 2 11.52 39.08 31.78
CA CYS A 2 12.61 40.04 32.01
C CYS A 2 12.04 41.47 32.03
N LYS A 3 12.25 42.24 33.11
CA LYS A 3 11.82 43.65 33.28
C LYS A 3 12.14 44.52 32.05
N TYR A 4 13.21 44.15 31.36
CA TYR A 4 13.82 44.90 30.29
C TYR A 4 13.13 44.77 28.92
N LYS A 5 12.24 43.78 28.69
CA LYS A 5 11.44 43.72 27.45
C LYS A 5 10.49 44.93 27.28
N PHE A 6 10.27 45.71 28.35
CA PHE A 6 9.29 46.80 28.40
C PHE A 6 9.88 48.20 28.57
N LYS A 7 11.20 48.37 28.65
CA LYS A 7 11.82 49.70 28.65
C LYS A 7 11.78 50.26 27.22
N THR A 8 10.64 50.82 26.83
CA THR A 8 10.56 51.78 25.73
C THR A 8 10.31 53.16 26.35
N LYS A 9 10.72 54.24 25.67
CA LYS A 9 10.52 55.64 26.12
C LYS A 9 9.06 56.01 26.49
N PHE A 10 8.09 55.14 26.23
CA PHE A 10 6.66 55.41 26.32
C PHE A 10 5.91 54.57 27.36
N VAL A 11 6.57 53.64 28.08
CA VAL A 11 5.90 52.81 29.10
C VAL A 11 6.79 52.69 30.34
N THR A 12 6.40 53.36 31.42
CA THR A 12 6.97 53.12 32.77
C THR A 12 6.29 51.92 33.40
N VAL A 13 7.04 50.84 33.59
CA VAL A 13 6.59 49.65 34.34
C VAL A 13 6.94 49.82 35.82
N PRO A 14 6.12 49.34 36.78
CA PRO A 14 6.41 49.41 38.20
C PRO A 14 7.77 48.80 38.56
N ASP A 15 8.44 49.39 39.56
CA ASP A 15 9.73 48.92 40.07
C ASP A 15 9.61 47.60 40.83
N GLU A 16 9.69 46.49 40.09
CA GLU A 16 10.15 45.22 40.67
C GLU A 16 11.65 45.08 40.40
N SER A 17 12.40 44.63 41.41
CA SER A 17 13.85 44.43 41.35
C SER A 17 14.20 43.39 40.28
N CYS A 18 15.12 43.73 39.38
CA CYS A 18 15.61 42.76 38.40
C CYS A 18 16.39 41.66 39.13
N TYR A 19 15.85 40.44 39.15
CA TYR A 19 16.50 39.26 39.76
C TYR A 19 17.89 38.96 39.17
N PHE A 20 18.20 39.47 37.98
CA PHE A 20 19.50 39.35 37.33
C PHE A 20 20.58 40.24 37.94
N GLN A 21 20.20 41.31 38.63
CA GLN A 21 21.16 42.29 39.15
C GLN A 21 22.10 41.63 40.16
N SER A 22 21.57 40.83 41.08
CA SER A 22 22.38 40.11 42.08
C SER A 22 23.36 39.11 41.44
N ILE A 23 22.99 38.48 40.32
CA ILE A 23 23.85 37.54 39.58
C ILE A 23 24.97 38.30 38.86
N LEU A 24 24.63 39.39 38.16
CA LEU A 24 25.63 40.23 37.49
C LEU A 24 26.60 40.85 38.49
N ASP A 25 26.09 41.28 39.65
CA ASP A 25 26.88 41.79 40.77
C ASP A 25 27.81 40.70 41.34
N GLN A 26 27.35 39.45 41.50
CA GLN A 26 28.17 38.31 41.94
C GLN A 26 29.25 37.92 40.92
N LEU A 27 28.93 37.96 39.63
CA LEU A 27 29.85 37.67 38.54
C LEU A 27 30.81 38.84 38.25
N LYS A 28 30.66 39.98 38.95
CA LYS A 28 31.40 41.23 38.71
C LYS A 28 31.32 41.71 37.26
N ILE A 29 30.22 41.42 36.60
CA ILE A 29 29.99 41.82 35.22
C ILE A 29 29.39 43.23 35.28
N PRO A 30 29.99 44.22 34.60
CA PRO A 30 29.46 45.57 34.59
C PRO A 30 28.00 45.51 34.13
N THR A 31 27.12 46.06 34.96
CA THR A 31 25.69 46.20 34.69
C THR A 31 25.50 47.34 33.72
N SER A 32 26.04 47.20 32.52
CA SER A 32 25.65 48.08 31.43
C SER A 32 24.27 47.65 30.98
N GLU A 33 23.27 48.43 31.36
CA GLU A 33 22.15 48.67 30.45
C GLU A 33 22.75 48.95 29.07
N ASP A 34 22.28 48.29 28.02
CA ASP A 34 22.64 48.74 26.67
C ASP A 34 22.09 50.17 26.46
N SER A 35 22.49 50.83 25.38
CA SER A 35 22.03 52.19 25.09
C SER A 35 20.50 52.36 25.06
N ASP A 36 19.76 51.26 24.91
CA ASP A 36 18.31 51.19 24.79
C ASP A 36 17.61 50.72 26.09
N GLY A 37 18.37 50.37 27.12
CA GLY A 37 17.86 49.96 28.43
C GLY A 37 17.43 48.50 28.51
N TYR A 38 17.89 47.59 27.64
CA TYR A 38 17.58 46.16 27.71
C TYR A 38 18.52 45.37 28.66
N CYS A 39 18.13 44.16 29.05
CA CYS A 39 18.98 43.20 29.77
C CYS A 39 20.08 42.73 28.83
N ILE A 40 21.29 42.45 29.32
CA ILE A 40 22.39 41.90 28.50
C ILE A 40 21.94 40.70 27.65
N LEU A 41 21.12 39.78 28.18
CA LEU A 41 20.62 38.62 27.42
C LEU A 41 19.59 38.94 26.32
N HIS A 42 18.94 40.09 26.39
CA HIS A 42 17.92 40.52 25.40
C HIS A 42 18.33 41.81 24.69
N SER A 43 19.57 42.24 24.88
CA SER A 43 20.12 43.40 24.21
C SER A 43 20.27 43.09 22.72
N ALA A 44 19.90 44.05 21.88
CA ALA A 44 20.13 43.99 20.44
C ALA A 44 21.57 44.40 20.07
N ASP A 45 22.39 44.77 21.06
CA ASP A 45 23.79 45.10 20.85
C ASP A 45 24.60 43.83 20.55
N ASN A 46 25.18 43.81 19.34
CA ASN A 46 25.99 42.71 18.85
C ASN A 46 27.37 42.67 19.51
N GLU A 47 27.86 43.80 20.05
CA GLU A 47 29.15 43.84 20.76
C GLU A 47 29.08 43.02 22.07
N LEU A 48 27.88 42.80 22.61
CA LEU A 48 27.65 42.02 23.82
C LEU A 48 27.55 40.50 23.58
N ILE A 49 27.57 40.01 22.33
CA ILE A 49 27.40 38.58 22.02
C ILE A 49 28.41 37.68 22.78
N PRO A 50 29.73 37.96 22.77
CA PRO A 50 30.69 37.12 23.50
C PRO A 50 30.44 37.08 25.01
N LEU A 51 29.93 38.19 25.56
CA LEU A 51 29.58 38.29 26.97
C LEU A 51 28.29 37.50 27.28
N LYS A 52 27.28 37.53 26.38
CA LYS A 52 26.07 36.71 26.52
C LYS A 52 26.42 35.23 26.60
N GLU A 53 27.29 34.74 25.72
CA GLU A 53 27.76 33.35 25.68
C GLU A 53 28.43 32.91 26.98
N LEU A 54 29.33 33.74 27.51
CA LEU A 54 30.01 33.47 28.77
C LEU A 54 29.03 33.36 29.96
N ILE A 55 27.95 34.16 29.95
CA ILE A 55 27.00 34.25 31.06
C ILE A 55 25.94 33.15 30.98
N ILE A 56 25.57 32.66 29.80
CA ILE A 56 24.45 31.70 29.65
C ILE A 56 24.67 30.42 30.45
N SER A 57 25.87 29.83 30.40
CA SER A 57 26.15 28.60 31.14
C SER A 57 26.04 28.80 32.65
N GLU A 58 26.55 29.93 33.16
CA GLU A 58 26.46 30.31 34.57
C GLU A 58 25.02 30.65 34.99
N TYR A 59 24.27 31.32 34.12
CA TYR A 59 22.87 31.61 34.34
C TYR A 59 22.02 30.34 34.41
N ILE A 60 22.24 29.39 33.50
CA ILE A 60 21.59 28.08 33.54
C ILE A 60 21.93 27.38 34.86
N ASN A 61 23.20 27.38 35.29
CA ASN A 61 23.61 26.78 36.56
C ASN A 61 22.88 27.40 37.76
N TYR A 62 22.85 28.73 37.81
CA TYR A 62 22.17 29.46 38.88
C TYR A 62 20.68 29.11 38.92
N CYS A 63 19.97 29.24 37.79
CA CYS A 63 18.54 28.96 37.73
C CYS A 63 18.21 27.50 38.05
N ASN A 64 19.09 26.58 37.68
CA ASN A 64 18.89 25.16 37.95
C ASN A 64 19.01 24.84 39.46
N ASN A 65 19.87 25.55 40.18
CA ASN A 65 20.10 25.37 41.62
C ASN A 65 19.16 26.19 42.51
N GLU A 66 18.44 27.15 41.95
CA GLU A 66 17.55 28.04 42.69
C GLU A 66 16.12 27.46 42.76
N ASP A 67 15.64 27.16 43.97
CA ASP A 67 14.34 26.53 44.20
C ASP A 67 13.17 27.41 43.75
N SER A 68 13.32 28.74 43.89
CA SER A 68 12.30 29.72 43.52
C SER A 68 12.08 29.86 42.00
N ILE A 69 13.00 29.34 41.18
CA ILE A 69 12.94 29.41 39.72
C ILE A 69 12.39 28.10 39.17
N PHE A 70 11.43 28.18 38.25
CA PHE A 70 10.83 27.01 37.59
C PHE A 70 11.13 26.95 36.09
N LEU A 71 11.55 28.07 35.50
CA LEU A 71 11.78 28.26 34.07
C LEU A 71 13.06 29.06 33.84
N ILE A 72 13.92 28.54 32.97
CA ILE A 72 15.08 29.22 32.39
C ILE A 72 14.64 29.81 31.05
N ASP A 73 14.25 31.09 31.06
CA ASP A 73 13.70 31.79 29.90
C ASP A 73 14.82 32.47 29.11
N LEU A 74 15.17 31.88 27.96
CA LEU A 74 16.21 32.31 27.02
C LEU A 74 15.62 32.67 25.65
N ARG A 75 14.34 33.06 25.60
CA ARG A 75 13.63 33.36 24.35
C ARG A 75 14.13 34.61 23.65
N GLY A 76 14.22 34.55 22.33
CA GLY A 76 14.62 35.68 21.49
C GLY A 76 16.09 36.07 21.65
N LEU A 77 16.91 35.14 22.13
CA LEU A 77 18.34 35.34 22.33
C LEU A 77 19.06 35.28 20.98
N GLU A 78 19.98 36.22 20.74
CA GLU A 78 20.90 36.19 19.59
C GLU A 78 22.34 35.99 20.08
N ILE A 79 22.95 34.86 19.69
CA ILE A 79 24.30 34.42 20.07
C ILE A 79 25.01 33.73 18.90
N ASN A 80 26.34 33.59 18.93
CA ASN A 80 27.05 32.79 17.95
C ASN A 80 26.86 31.31 18.28
N SER A 81 27.14 30.90 19.51
CA SER A 81 27.10 29.48 19.89
C SER A 81 26.39 29.24 21.21
N PHE A 82 25.60 28.17 21.25
CA PHE A 82 24.93 27.67 22.45
C PHE A 82 25.46 26.29 22.78
N GLU A 83 26.06 26.13 23.96
CA GLU A 83 26.60 24.85 24.40
C GLU A 83 26.16 24.54 25.84
N ILE A 84 25.64 23.34 26.05
CA ILE A 84 25.44 22.76 27.37
C ILE A 84 26.03 21.35 27.39
N ASP A 85 26.97 21.11 28.31
CA ASP A 85 27.60 19.80 28.51
C ASP A 85 27.47 19.30 29.96
N GLY A 86 27.15 18.01 30.11
CA GLY A 86 27.26 17.27 31.37
C GLY A 86 26.30 17.72 32.49
N LYS A 87 25.16 18.32 32.17
CA LYS A 87 24.22 18.87 33.18
C LYS A 87 22.96 18.03 33.34
N THR A 88 22.47 17.93 34.59
CA THR A 88 21.09 17.53 34.87
C THR A 88 20.25 18.78 35.14
N LEU A 89 19.24 19.01 34.31
CA LEU A 89 18.41 20.19 34.30
C LEU A 89 17.00 19.84 34.78
N HIS A 90 16.66 20.35 35.97
CA HIS A 90 15.39 20.13 36.65
C HIS A 90 14.34 21.18 36.28
N LYS A 91 14.77 22.28 35.66
CA LYS A 91 13.92 23.42 35.27
C LYS A 91 13.64 23.39 33.78
N THR A 92 12.50 23.93 33.38
CA THR A 92 12.15 24.07 31.97
C THR A 92 13.14 25.01 31.28
N ILE A 93 13.62 24.67 30.08
CA ILE A 93 14.40 25.59 29.25
C ILE A 93 13.54 26.07 28.10
N ASN A 94 13.54 27.38 27.84
CA ASN A 94 12.83 27.96 26.71
C ASN A 94 13.77 28.82 25.86
N LEU A 95 14.08 28.33 24.66
CA LEU A 95 14.88 28.98 23.62
C LEU A 95 14.05 29.40 22.41
N SER A 96 12.73 29.55 22.60
CA SER A 96 11.86 29.92 21.48
C SER A 96 12.24 31.29 20.91
N ASP A 97 12.09 31.46 19.61
CA ASP A 97 12.45 32.67 18.85
C ASP A 97 13.95 33.04 18.85
N SER A 98 14.83 32.21 19.40
CA SER A 98 16.26 32.50 19.46
C SER A 98 16.97 32.28 18.11
N VAL A 99 18.11 32.94 17.93
CA VAL A 99 18.97 32.82 16.74
C VAL A 99 20.39 32.48 17.18
N ILE A 100 20.90 31.38 16.64
CA ILE A 100 22.24 30.85 16.92
C ILE A 100 23.01 30.84 15.61
N ALA A 101 24.10 31.61 15.54
CA ALA A 101 24.78 31.88 14.27
C ALA A 101 25.73 30.75 13.81
N GLU A 102 26.29 30.00 14.73
CA GLU A 102 27.30 28.98 14.49
C GLU A 102 26.80 27.63 15.02
N GLU A 103 27.02 27.30 16.28
CA GLU A 103 26.75 25.94 16.78
C GLU A 103 25.70 25.89 17.89
N PHE A 104 24.80 24.90 17.82
CA PHE A 104 23.90 24.51 18.90
C PHE A 104 24.27 23.11 19.38
N VAL A 105 24.79 23.01 20.60
CA VAL A 105 25.35 21.78 21.15
C VAL A 105 24.71 21.45 22.50
N ILE A 106 24.16 20.24 22.60
CA ILE A 106 23.73 19.61 23.84
C ILE A 106 24.48 18.30 23.96
N ASN A 107 25.32 18.15 24.98
CA ASN A 107 26.13 16.95 25.18
C ASN A 107 25.97 16.40 26.59
N ASN A 108 25.80 15.08 26.72
CA ASN A 108 25.74 14.37 28.01
C ASN A 108 24.75 14.98 29.03
N CYS A 109 23.65 15.58 28.55
CA CYS A 109 22.69 16.29 29.39
C CYS A 109 21.46 15.44 29.73
N THR A 110 20.88 15.67 30.89
CA THR A 110 19.61 15.08 31.31
C THR A 110 18.60 16.19 31.59
N PHE A 111 17.50 16.21 30.86
CA PHE A 111 16.40 17.16 31.04
C PHE A 111 15.24 16.46 31.74
N GLU A 112 15.03 16.78 33.02
CA GLU A 112 13.91 16.26 33.80
C GLU A 112 12.63 17.07 33.57
N SER A 113 12.77 18.31 33.10
CA SER A 113 11.67 19.19 32.69
C SER A 113 11.64 19.37 31.17
N GLU A 114 10.76 20.24 30.71
CA GLU A 114 10.49 20.51 29.29
C GLU A 114 11.61 21.34 28.64
N PHE A 115 11.79 21.15 27.33
CA PHE A 115 12.72 21.92 26.50
C PHE A 115 11.98 22.46 25.28
N PHE A 116 11.81 23.78 25.23
CA PHE A 116 11.12 24.48 24.16
C PHE A 116 12.11 25.18 23.23
N ALA A 117 12.06 24.88 21.94
CA ALA A 117 12.88 25.45 20.88
C ALA A 117 12.00 25.84 19.67
N ASP A 118 10.84 26.43 19.94
CA ASP A 118 9.88 26.82 18.92
C ASP A 118 10.37 28.05 18.14
N ASN A 119 10.23 28.05 16.82
CA ASN A 119 10.76 29.10 15.94
C ASN A 119 12.28 29.39 16.13
N LEU A 120 13.04 28.41 16.64
CA LEU A 120 14.48 28.50 16.80
C LEU A 120 15.16 28.54 15.42
N VAL A 121 16.13 29.44 15.24
CA VAL A 121 16.95 29.50 14.03
C VAL A 121 18.40 29.17 14.38
N VAL A 122 18.90 28.05 13.86
CA VAL A 122 20.32 27.68 13.96
C VAL A 122 20.93 27.78 12.57
N LYS A 123 21.93 28.65 12.40
CA LYS A 123 22.56 28.91 11.10
C LYS A 123 23.66 27.90 10.77
N GLY A 124 24.41 27.42 11.75
CA GLY A 124 25.33 26.30 11.56
C GLY A 124 24.78 25.00 12.15
N ASP A 125 25.65 24.17 12.72
CA ASP A 125 25.34 22.79 13.04
C ASP A 125 24.63 22.64 14.40
N THR A 126 23.68 21.70 14.44
CA THR A 126 22.95 21.28 15.64
C THR A 126 23.39 19.89 16.02
N ASN A 127 23.94 19.73 17.22
CA ASN A 127 24.45 18.47 17.75
C ASN A 127 23.87 18.17 19.12
N ILE A 128 22.97 17.18 19.20
CA ILE A 128 22.39 16.66 20.45
C ILE A 128 22.94 15.26 20.67
N THR A 129 23.87 15.10 21.60
CA THR A 129 24.60 13.85 21.83
C THR A 129 24.45 13.36 23.26
N ASN A 130 24.19 12.07 23.45
CA ASN A 130 24.05 11.45 24.77
C ASN A 130 23.03 12.16 25.69
N ALA A 131 21.97 12.74 25.10
CA ALA A 131 20.99 13.52 25.83
C ALA A 131 19.79 12.67 26.24
N ARG A 132 19.22 12.94 27.42
CA ARG A 132 18.01 12.28 27.94
C ARG A 132 16.92 13.30 28.19
N PHE A 133 15.77 13.15 27.55
CA PHE A 133 14.61 14.03 27.70
C PHE A 133 13.47 13.25 28.37
N TYR A 134 13.29 13.44 29.69
CA TYR A 134 12.23 12.79 30.46
C TYR A 134 10.85 13.42 30.26
N ASN A 135 10.82 14.65 29.74
CA ASN A 135 9.62 15.41 29.44
C ASN A 135 9.59 15.85 27.98
N VAL A 136 8.72 16.79 27.66
CA VAL A 136 8.49 17.27 26.30
C VAL A 136 9.72 18.00 25.76
N PHE A 137 10.16 17.61 24.56
CA PHE A 137 11.02 18.39 23.69
C PHE A 137 10.17 18.91 22.53
N THR A 138 10.08 20.23 22.33
CA THR A 138 9.42 20.80 21.15
C THR A 138 10.35 21.68 20.34
N SER A 139 10.20 21.61 19.03
CA SER A 139 10.71 22.59 18.08
C SER A 139 9.66 22.81 16.99
N CYS A 140 8.64 23.57 17.36
CA CYS A 140 7.47 23.84 16.52
C CYS A 140 7.58 25.21 15.83
N ASP A 141 6.54 25.57 15.08
CA ASP A 141 6.36 26.93 14.54
C ASP A 141 7.49 27.43 13.63
N ARG A 142 7.95 26.57 12.71
CA ARG A 142 8.89 26.93 11.62
C ARG A 142 10.33 27.16 12.09
N SER A 143 10.77 26.38 13.07
CA SER A 143 12.20 26.27 13.38
C SER A 143 13.02 25.94 12.13
N ARG A 144 14.22 26.52 12.06
CA ARG A 144 15.09 26.52 10.89
C ARG A 144 16.48 26.06 11.30
N PHE A 145 16.85 24.86 10.90
CA PHE A 145 18.18 24.29 11.07
C PHE A 145 18.92 24.35 9.73
N MET A 146 19.80 25.34 9.58
CA MET A 146 20.44 25.65 8.30
C MET A 146 21.74 24.88 8.07
N GLY A 147 22.40 24.41 9.12
CA GLY A 147 23.50 23.44 9.06
C GLY A 147 23.01 22.00 9.23
N ASN A 148 23.93 21.09 9.55
CA ASN A 148 23.61 19.69 9.83
C ASN A 148 22.83 19.58 11.13
N PHE A 149 21.85 18.68 11.17
CA PHE A 149 21.07 18.38 12.35
C PHE A 149 21.35 16.95 12.81
N ASN A 150 22.03 16.79 13.93
CA ASN A 150 22.47 15.50 14.45
C ASN A 150 21.90 15.26 15.84
N VAL A 151 21.21 14.12 16.01
CA VAL A 151 20.81 13.58 17.31
C VAL A 151 21.41 12.19 17.44
N ILE A 152 22.32 12.01 18.39
CA ILE A 152 23.14 10.81 18.52
C ILE A 152 23.02 10.25 19.94
N ALA A 153 22.81 8.94 20.05
CA ALA A 153 22.82 8.20 21.31
C ALA A 153 21.92 8.82 22.40
N SER A 154 20.78 9.37 21.98
CA SER A 154 19.88 10.13 22.85
C SER A 154 18.56 9.39 23.09
N HIS A 155 17.83 9.79 24.14
CA HIS A 155 16.60 9.11 24.55
C HIS A 155 15.49 10.13 24.84
N PHE A 156 14.35 9.97 24.17
CA PHE A 156 13.13 10.72 24.42
C PHE A 156 12.10 9.81 25.09
N TYR A 157 11.85 10.02 26.39
CA TYR A 157 10.94 9.19 27.17
C TYR A 157 9.46 9.52 26.95
N LYS A 158 9.15 10.79 26.63
CA LYS A 158 7.78 11.27 26.39
C LYS A 158 7.60 11.77 24.97
N ILE A 159 7.40 13.08 24.80
CA ILE A 159 7.03 13.69 23.53
C ILE A 159 8.25 14.37 22.93
N CYS A 160 8.55 14.04 21.67
CA CYS A 160 9.45 14.80 20.81
C CYS A 160 8.61 15.36 19.66
N ASP A 161 8.33 16.66 19.67
CA ASP A 161 7.48 17.31 18.67
C ASP A 161 8.30 18.27 17.81
N MET A 162 8.52 17.91 16.56
CA MET A 162 9.12 18.78 15.55
C MET A 162 8.08 19.02 14.47
N ASN A 163 7.48 20.21 14.48
CA ASN A 163 6.42 20.56 13.56
C ASN A 163 6.80 21.76 12.69
N SER A 164 6.56 21.63 11.38
CA SER A 164 6.80 22.65 10.36
C SER A 164 8.28 23.07 10.28
N ALA A 165 9.20 22.24 10.78
CA ALA A 165 10.62 22.54 10.81
C ALA A 165 11.27 22.42 9.42
N LEU A 166 12.26 23.25 9.16
CA LEU A 166 13.11 23.20 7.97
C LEU A 166 14.49 22.68 8.34
N PHE A 167 14.88 21.56 7.74
CA PHE A 167 16.23 21.02 7.77
C PHE A 167 16.87 21.30 6.42
N ALA A 168 17.82 22.24 6.39
CA ALA A 168 18.44 22.69 5.14
C ALA A 168 19.62 21.82 4.70
N GLN A 169 20.21 21.03 5.58
CA GLN A 169 21.31 20.11 5.26
C GLN A 169 20.98 18.69 5.72
N GLN A 170 22.01 17.90 6.02
CA GLN A 170 21.88 16.53 6.47
C GLN A 170 21.15 16.47 7.81
N PHE A 171 20.22 15.52 7.90
CA PHE A 171 19.48 15.18 9.12
C PHE A 171 19.86 13.77 9.56
N THR A 172 20.46 13.65 10.73
CA THR A 172 20.97 12.38 11.27
C THR A 172 20.34 12.12 12.63
N ILE A 173 19.58 11.04 12.73
CA ILE A 173 19.14 10.44 13.99
C ILE A 173 19.88 9.11 14.11
N LYS A 174 20.79 8.97 15.06
CA LYS A 174 21.62 7.78 15.20
C LYS A 174 21.58 7.19 16.62
N ASN A 175 21.19 5.93 16.72
CA ASN A 175 21.07 5.20 17.99
C ASN A 175 20.15 5.93 18.99
N VAL A 176 19.02 6.46 18.51
CA VAL A 176 18.08 7.21 19.35
C VAL A 176 16.91 6.33 19.77
N CYS A 177 16.51 6.41 21.04
CA CYS A 177 15.34 5.71 21.56
C CYS A 177 14.15 6.66 21.72
N PHE A 178 13.00 6.30 21.16
CA PHE A 178 11.73 7.01 21.29
C PHE A 178 10.70 6.12 22.00
N ASP A 179 10.37 6.43 23.26
CA ASP A 179 9.53 5.55 24.09
C ASP A 179 8.03 5.79 23.96
N SER A 180 7.60 7.00 23.61
CA SER A 180 6.18 7.36 23.63
C SER A 180 5.68 7.95 22.33
N TYR A 181 5.84 9.26 22.09
CA TYR A 181 5.29 9.88 20.89
C TYR A 181 6.31 10.82 20.26
N THR A 182 6.56 10.64 18.97
CA THR A 182 7.48 11.49 18.21
C THR A 182 6.82 11.94 16.92
N ILE A 183 6.84 13.23 16.68
CA ILE A 183 6.12 13.89 15.60
C ILE A 183 7.14 14.66 14.74
N PHE A 184 7.10 14.41 13.44
CA PHE A 184 7.81 15.14 12.40
C PHE A 184 6.81 15.58 11.34
N ASP A 185 5.94 16.50 11.68
CA ASP A 185 4.80 16.89 10.84
C ASP A 185 5.11 18.17 10.06
N TYR A 186 4.73 18.22 8.78
CA TYR A 186 5.01 19.33 7.86
C TYR A 186 6.51 19.70 7.77
N CYS A 187 7.40 18.78 8.12
CA CYS A 187 8.84 19.00 8.07
C CYS A 187 9.35 18.97 6.62
N ASN A 188 10.33 19.82 6.33
CA ASN A 188 10.97 19.90 5.02
C ASN A 188 12.46 19.58 5.16
N PHE A 189 12.87 18.43 4.63
CA PHE A 189 14.28 18.01 4.53
C PHE A 189 14.76 18.38 3.12
N SER A 190 15.23 19.62 2.99
CA SER A 190 15.12 20.38 1.73
C SER A 190 16.28 20.21 0.75
N ASN A 191 17.46 19.75 1.20
CA ASN A 191 18.61 19.59 0.33
C ASN A 191 18.60 18.22 -0.36
N SER A 192 18.48 18.24 -1.70
CA SER A 192 18.46 17.03 -2.52
C SER A 192 19.79 16.29 -2.60
N ALA A 193 20.91 16.96 -2.30
CA ALA A 193 22.24 16.35 -2.27
C ALA A 193 22.57 15.73 -0.90
N CYS A 194 21.72 15.91 0.12
CA CYS A 194 21.95 15.40 1.46
C CYS A 194 21.44 13.97 1.64
N ILE A 195 22.05 13.30 2.61
CA ILE A 195 21.63 12.00 3.13
C ILE A 195 20.94 12.25 4.47
N ASN A 196 19.74 11.70 4.63
CA ASN A 196 19.02 11.70 5.89
C ASN A 196 19.09 10.29 6.48
N ILE A 197 19.60 10.15 7.70
CA ILE A 197 19.84 8.85 8.34
C ILE A 197 18.94 8.74 9.58
N PHE A 198 18.31 7.58 9.74
CA PHE A 198 17.51 7.25 10.92
C PHE A 198 17.87 5.86 11.45
N SER A 199 18.38 5.80 12.68
CA SER A 199 18.68 4.56 13.40
C SER A 199 18.33 4.64 14.89
N GLY A 200 18.05 3.49 15.49
CA GLY A 200 17.71 3.38 16.91
C GLY A 200 16.47 2.52 17.16
N THR A 201 15.68 2.88 18.15
CA THR A 201 14.53 2.08 18.61
C THR A 201 13.30 2.96 18.77
N THR A 202 12.16 2.51 18.23
CA THR A 202 10.86 3.18 18.36
C THR A 202 9.92 2.29 19.17
N ASN A 203 9.93 2.42 20.50
CA ASN A 203 8.98 1.76 21.39
C ASN A 203 7.60 2.44 21.39
N GLY A 204 7.59 3.73 21.07
CA GLY A 204 6.40 4.52 20.86
C GLY A 204 6.07 4.77 19.39
N LYS A 205 5.11 5.66 19.13
CA LYS A 205 4.72 6.02 17.77
C LYS A 205 5.61 7.15 17.26
N VAL A 206 6.21 6.92 16.09
CA VAL A 206 6.94 7.93 15.31
C VAL A 206 6.14 8.23 14.04
N THR A 207 5.76 9.49 13.84
CA THR A 207 4.92 9.90 12.72
C THR A 207 5.55 11.02 11.92
N PHE A 208 5.49 10.88 10.60
CA PHE A 208 5.82 11.90 9.62
C PHE A 208 4.57 12.20 8.80
N GLU A 209 3.78 13.20 9.19
CA GLU A 209 2.63 13.64 8.38
C GLU A 209 2.97 14.84 7.50
N LYS A 210 2.66 14.74 6.20
CA LYS A 210 2.83 15.81 5.20
C LYS A 210 4.28 16.29 5.02
N SER A 211 5.25 15.56 5.53
CA SER A 211 6.67 15.88 5.41
C SER A 211 7.21 15.59 4.02
N VAL A 212 8.33 16.23 3.67
CA VAL A 212 8.97 16.11 2.36
C VAL A 212 10.46 15.88 2.51
N PHE A 213 10.95 14.78 1.95
CA PHE A 213 12.36 14.44 1.86
C PHE A 213 12.84 14.70 0.43
N MET A 214 13.67 15.73 0.25
CA MET A 214 14.31 16.04 -1.03
C MET A 214 15.57 15.22 -1.25
N GLY A 215 16.32 14.93 -0.17
CA GLY A 215 17.52 14.11 -0.19
C GLY A 215 17.23 12.61 -0.04
N GLN A 216 18.30 11.82 -0.06
CA GLN A 216 18.24 10.38 0.21
C GLN A 216 17.75 10.14 1.64
N LEU A 217 16.97 9.09 1.87
CA LEU A 217 16.50 8.69 3.20
C LEU A 217 16.94 7.25 3.48
N ILE A 218 17.68 7.04 4.56
CA ILE A 218 18.26 5.75 4.96
C ILE A 218 17.77 5.39 6.35
N PHE A 219 17.11 4.24 6.48
CA PHE A 219 16.91 3.55 7.75
C PHE A 219 17.91 2.42 7.86
N GLU A 220 18.72 2.47 8.92
CA GLU A 220 19.71 1.46 9.23
C GLU A 220 19.60 1.10 10.71
N ASN A 221 19.82 -0.16 11.08
CA ASN A 221 19.83 -0.60 12.49
C ASN A 221 18.64 -0.05 13.29
N LEU A 222 17.44 -0.22 12.74
CA LEU A 222 16.22 0.35 13.30
C LEU A 222 15.33 -0.76 13.88
N GLU A 223 14.85 -0.58 15.10
CA GLU A 223 13.90 -1.48 15.73
C GLU A 223 12.54 -0.77 15.90
N VAL A 224 11.51 -1.26 15.23
CA VAL A 224 10.16 -0.70 15.25
C VAL A 224 9.23 -1.56 16.11
N ASN A 225 8.93 -1.08 17.32
CA ASN A 225 8.16 -1.84 18.31
C ASN A 225 6.68 -1.44 18.43
N ASP A 226 6.30 -0.20 18.09
CA ASP A 226 4.89 0.22 18.01
C ASP A 226 4.51 0.67 16.59
N LEU A 227 4.70 1.95 16.24
CA LEU A 227 4.30 2.47 14.93
C LEU A 227 5.34 3.42 14.37
N LEU A 228 5.74 3.19 13.12
CA LEU A 228 6.47 4.15 12.29
C LEU A 228 5.61 4.50 11.06
N SER A 229 5.06 5.71 11.01
CA SER A 229 4.06 6.07 9.98
C SER A 229 4.48 7.29 9.15
N PHE A 230 4.48 7.13 7.83
CA PHE A 230 4.68 8.19 6.85
C PHE A 230 3.36 8.47 6.14
N ARG A 231 2.66 9.52 6.55
CA ARG A 231 1.32 9.85 6.01
C ARG A 231 1.36 11.10 5.18
N LYS A 232 0.83 11.05 3.95
CA LYS A 232 0.89 12.18 3.01
C LYS A 232 2.33 12.67 2.81
N THR A 233 3.31 11.81 3.03
CA THR A 233 4.74 12.14 2.92
C THR A 233 5.21 11.93 1.49
N CYS A 234 6.24 12.67 1.10
CA CYS A 234 6.87 12.56 -0.21
C CYS A 234 8.37 12.33 -0.03
N ILE A 235 8.88 11.25 -0.60
CA ILE A 235 10.30 10.89 -0.64
C ILE A 235 10.73 11.03 -2.10
N ASN A 236 11.43 12.12 -2.39
CA ASN A 236 11.75 12.54 -3.76
C ASN A 236 13.06 11.94 -4.28
N ASN A 237 13.91 11.42 -3.40
CA ASN A 237 15.14 10.73 -3.77
C ASN A 237 15.10 9.26 -3.34
N GLU A 238 16.23 8.58 -3.43
CA GLU A 238 16.32 7.17 -3.10
C GLU A 238 16.00 6.91 -1.62
N PHE A 239 15.31 5.79 -1.37
CA PHE A 239 14.96 5.31 -0.04
C PHE A 239 15.64 3.98 0.24
N TYR A 240 16.30 3.87 1.39
CA TYR A 240 16.98 2.66 1.84
C TYR A 240 16.42 2.25 3.21
N MET A 241 16.12 0.96 3.36
CA MET A 241 15.75 0.35 4.63
C MET A 241 16.53 -0.95 4.75
N GLN A 242 17.47 -1.00 5.69
CA GLN A 242 18.36 -2.14 5.91
C GLN A 242 18.53 -2.41 7.40
N ASP A 243 18.82 -3.68 7.74
CA ASP A 243 19.05 -4.12 9.13
C ASP A 243 17.94 -3.66 10.08
N ILE A 244 16.68 -3.89 9.67
CA ILE A 244 15.49 -3.46 10.42
C ILE A 244 14.84 -4.66 11.13
N SER A 245 14.38 -4.44 12.35
CA SER A 245 13.52 -5.37 13.11
C SER A 245 12.15 -4.75 13.30
N ILE A 246 11.09 -5.42 12.86
CA ILE A 246 9.72 -4.91 12.83
C ILE A 246 8.84 -5.79 13.71
N SER A 247 8.56 -5.34 14.93
CA SER A 247 7.58 -6.00 15.80
C SER A 247 6.22 -5.29 15.84
N GLY A 248 6.22 -3.99 15.58
CA GLY A 248 5.05 -3.15 15.35
C GLY A 248 4.71 -2.94 13.88
N ASN A 249 4.15 -1.78 13.55
CA ASN A 249 3.66 -1.46 12.20
C ASN A 249 4.52 -0.38 11.54
N VAL A 250 4.80 -0.57 10.25
CA VAL A 250 5.38 0.49 9.42
C VAL A 250 4.38 0.87 8.34
N GLU A 251 4.06 2.15 8.19
CA GLU A 251 3.08 2.64 7.21
C GLU A 251 3.71 3.63 6.22
N PHE A 252 3.54 3.39 4.93
CA PHE A 252 3.92 4.30 3.85
C PHE A 252 2.69 4.69 3.05
N ILE A 253 2.17 5.89 3.30
CA ILE A 253 0.91 6.39 2.74
C ILE A 253 1.16 7.69 1.96
N GLY A 254 1.03 7.63 0.64
CA GLY A 254 1.19 8.78 -0.25
C GLY A 254 0.06 9.82 -0.14
N ARG A 255 0.21 10.96 -0.85
CA ARG A 255 -0.77 12.07 -0.81
C ARG A 255 -1.99 11.83 -1.70
N SER A 256 -1.76 11.29 -2.89
CA SER A 256 -2.81 11.01 -3.89
C SER A 256 -2.26 10.12 -5.00
N ARG A 257 -3.12 9.58 -5.86
CA ARG A 257 -2.72 8.76 -7.01
C ARG A 257 -1.63 9.39 -7.91
N LYS A 258 -1.62 10.72 -8.06
CA LYS A 258 -0.57 11.46 -8.81
C LYS A 258 0.67 11.74 -7.96
N ASN A 259 0.49 11.83 -6.64
CA ASN A 259 1.53 12.18 -5.67
C ASN A 259 1.79 11.00 -4.72
N LYS A 260 2.34 9.92 -5.30
CA LYS A 260 2.78 8.74 -4.55
C LYS A 260 3.98 9.03 -3.68
N ILE A 261 4.12 8.27 -2.59
CA ILE A 261 5.16 8.49 -1.57
C ILE A 261 6.59 8.36 -2.12
N PHE A 262 6.89 7.33 -2.92
CA PHE A 262 8.20 7.12 -3.52
C PHE A 262 8.27 7.70 -4.95
N LYS A 263 9.33 8.45 -5.25
CA LYS A 263 9.60 9.01 -6.59
C LYS A 263 10.78 8.38 -7.30
N GLN A 264 11.73 7.82 -6.55
CA GLN A 264 12.94 7.19 -7.05
C GLN A 264 13.12 5.80 -6.42
N GLU A 265 14.30 5.20 -6.62
CA GLU A 265 14.63 3.85 -6.19
C GLU A 265 14.33 3.61 -4.70
N VAL A 266 13.81 2.42 -4.41
CA VAL A 266 13.45 1.95 -3.07
C VAL A 266 14.19 0.64 -2.82
N VAL A 267 15.21 0.70 -1.97
CA VAL A 267 15.97 -0.47 -1.54
C VAL A 267 15.46 -0.89 -0.17
N LEU A 268 14.71 -1.99 -0.10
CA LEU A 268 14.41 -2.64 1.17
C LEU A 268 15.26 -3.90 1.23
N ASN A 269 16.01 -4.09 2.29
CA ASN A 269 16.70 -5.34 2.57
C ASN A 269 15.98 -5.98 3.75
N ILE A 270 14.84 -6.63 3.44
CA ILE A 270 13.91 -7.22 4.40
C ILE A 270 13.46 -8.60 3.92
N ASP A 271 13.32 -9.50 4.87
CA ASP A 271 12.84 -10.87 4.67
C ASP A 271 11.89 -11.26 5.81
N GLU A 272 11.48 -12.52 5.89
CA GLU A 272 10.61 -12.97 7.00
C GLU A 272 11.27 -12.84 8.37
N SER A 273 12.60 -12.93 8.45
CA SER A 273 13.34 -12.83 9.72
C SER A 273 13.35 -11.41 10.27
N SER A 274 13.07 -10.41 9.43
CA SER A 274 12.94 -8.99 9.81
C SER A 274 11.69 -8.70 10.64
N PHE A 275 10.75 -9.65 10.78
CA PHE A 275 9.44 -9.43 11.42
C PHE A 275 9.22 -10.29 12.66
N SER A 276 8.59 -9.70 13.68
CA SER A 276 7.96 -10.48 14.77
C SER A 276 6.60 -11.05 14.32
N GLU A 277 5.94 -11.82 15.18
CA GLU A 277 4.61 -12.39 14.91
C GLU A 277 3.56 -11.35 14.51
N SER A 278 3.56 -10.16 15.13
CA SER A 278 2.57 -9.10 14.89
C SER A 278 2.97 -8.08 13.82
N GLY A 279 4.25 -8.00 13.49
CA GLY A 279 4.78 -6.91 12.67
C GLY A 279 4.38 -6.98 11.20
N PHE A 280 4.13 -5.82 10.58
CA PHE A 280 3.91 -5.71 9.13
C PHE A 280 4.23 -4.31 8.58
N ILE A 281 4.45 -4.24 7.27
CA ILE A 281 4.54 -3.01 6.48
C ILE A 281 3.27 -2.81 5.65
N TYR A 282 2.70 -1.61 5.68
CA TYR A 282 1.53 -1.23 4.89
C TYR A 282 1.88 -0.14 3.87
N PHE A 283 1.54 -0.38 2.61
CA PHE A 283 1.75 0.57 1.51
C PHE A 283 0.43 1.03 0.91
N GLU A 284 0.14 2.32 0.94
CA GLU A 284 -1.03 2.91 0.28
C GLU A 284 -0.60 4.12 -0.56
N THR A 285 -1.16 4.24 -1.77
CA THR A 285 -0.78 5.32 -2.68
C THR A 285 0.75 5.34 -2.88
N ALA A 286 1.36 4.16 -2.99
CA ALA A 286 2.79 3.96 -3.13
C ALA A 286 3.17 3.52 -4.55
N ASN A 287 4.42 3.80 -4.96
CA ASN A 287 4.97 3.28 -6.20
C ASN A 287 6.04 2.24 -5.86
N LEU A 288 5.64 0.96 -5.86
CA LEU A 288 6.50 -0.19 -5.56
C LEU A 288 7.17 -0.77 -6.82
N THR A 289 6.90 -0.21 -8.00
CA THR A 289 7.70 -0.55 -9.21
C THR A 289 9.17 -0.17 -9.06
N LEU A 290 9.45 0.76 -8.14
CA LEU A 290 10.76 1.29 -7.81
C LEU A 290 11.54 0.43 -6.78
N LEU A 291 10.95 -0.67 -6.29
CA LEU A 291 11.63 -1.61 -5.40
C LEU A 291 12.85 -2.27 -6.07
N ASN A 292 13.86 -2.64 -5.29
CA ASN A 292 14.96 -3.50 -5.73
C ASN A 292 14.46 -4.90 -6.18
N SER A 293 15.30 -5.66 -6.91
CA SER A 293 14.93 -6.97 -7.46
C SER A 293 14.69 -8.02 -6.38
N GLU A 294 15.51 -8.03 -5.33
CA GLU A 294 15.42 -9.01 -4.24
C GLU A 294 14.06 -8.97 -3.52
N ILE A 295 13.57 -7.76 -3.19
CA ILE A 295 12.25 -7.64 -2.57
C ILE A 295 11.14 -7.94 -3.57
N LYS A 296 11.31 -7.60 -4.84
CA LYS A 296 10.32 -7.98 -5.87
C LYS A 296 10.14 -9.49 -5.93
N GLU A 297 11.23 -10.25 -5.83
CA GLU A 297 11.21 -11.72 -5.78
C GLU A 297 10.58 -12.24 -4.47
N ASN A 298 10.82 -11.59 -3.33
CA ASN A 298 10.25 -12.05 -2.05
C ASN A 298 8.86 -11.46 -1.74
N LEU A 299 8.36 -10.50 -2.53
CA LEU A 299 7.13 -9.76 -2.26
C LEU A 299 5.92 -10.69 -2.15
N VAL A 300 5.85 -11.72 -3.00
CA VAL A 300 4.76 -12.70 -3.00
C VAL A 300 4.70 -13.45 -1.68
N GLN A 301 5.84 -13.91 -1.18
CA GLN A 301 5.93 -14.60 0.11
C GLN A 301 5.52 -13.67 1.25
N LEU A 302 6.05 -12.45 1.28
CA LEU A 302 5.72 -11.45 2.31
C LEU A 302 4.24 -11.03 2.28
N LEU A 303 3.60 -11.04 1.11
CA LEU A 303 2.14 -10.84 0.98
C LEU A 303 1.34 -12.03 1.51
N GLN A 304 1.76 -13.26 1.20
CA GLN A 304 1.11 -14.49 1.66
C GLN A 304 1.16 -14.63 3.19
N THR A 305 2.30 -14.32 3.79
CA THR A 305 2.49 -14.31 5.25
C THR A 305 1.99 -13.03 5.91
N ARG A 306 1.36 -12.12 5.15
CA ARG A 306 0.76 -10.87 5.61
C ARG A 306 1.75 -9.90 6.29
N ARG A 307 3.04 -10.07 6.04
CA ARG A 307 4.12 -9.15 6.46
C ARG A 307 4.11 -7.87 5.65
N ILE A 308 3.67 -7.94 4.40
CA ILE A 308 3.36 -6.76 3.58
C ILE A 308 1.85 -6.72 3.31
N LYS A 309 1.27 -5.52 3.37
CA LYS A 309 -0.12 -5.26 3.03
C LYS A 309 -0.20 -4.11 2.03
N LEU A 310 -1.00 -4.30 0.97
CA LEU A 310 -1.19 -3.31 -0.08
C LEU A 310 -2.55 -2.64 0.07
N GLY A 311 -2.54 -1.33 0.21
CA GLY A 311 -3.68 -0.44 0.23
C GLY A 311 -4.07 0.05 -1.18
N LYS A 312 -5.03 0.98 -1.19
CA LYS A 312 -5.56 1.59 -2.41
C LYS A 312 -4.48 2.38 -3.17
N ASP A 313 -4.59 2.41 -4.50
CA ASP A 313 -3.75 3.23 -5.40
C ASP A 313 -2.23 2.92 -5.34
N THR A 314 -1.86 1.79 -4.74
CA THR A 314 -0.50 1.26 -4.77
C THR A 314 -0.22 0.63 -6.14
N GLU A 315 0.87 1.04 -6.79
CA GLU A 315 1.37 0.41 -8.02
C GLU A 315 2.46 -0.57 -7.64
N VAL A 316 2.35 -1.81 -8.10
CA VAL A 316 3.37 -2.85 -8.00
C VAL A 316 3.83 -3.24 -9.40
N TYR A 317 4.96 -3.95 -9.49
CA TYR A 317 5.42 -4.51 -10.76
C TYR A 317 4.34 -5.47 -11.29
N LYS A 318 3.93 -5.24 -12.54
CA LYS A 318 3.02 -6.13 -13.26
C LYS A 318 3.86 -7.03 -14.17
N PHE A 319 3.84 -8.33 -13.94
CA PHE A 319 4.30 -9.30 -14.93
C PHE A 319 3.37 -9.24 -16.13
N TYR A 320 3.93 -8.95 -17.30
CA TYR A 320 3.20 -8.90 -18.57
C TYR A 320 3.76 -9.94 -19.52
N PHE A 321 2.88 -10.76 -20.08
CA PHE A 321 3.22 -11.60 -21.22
C PHE A 321 2.05 -11.69 -22.19
N SER A 322 2.33 -12.17 -23.39
CA SER A 322 1.33 -12.24 -24.44
C SER A 322 1.44 -13.54 -25.22
N ASP A 323 0.32 -14.24 -25.32
CA ASP A 323 0.21 -15.43 -26.15
C ASP A 323 -0.53 -15.13 -27.44
N LYS A 324 -0.11 -15.84 -28.49
CA LYS A 324 -0.69 -15.73 -29.83
C LYS A 324 -1.39 -17.03 -30.18
N PHE A 325 -2.67 -16.93 -30.49
CA PHE A 325 -3.51 -18.03 -30.94
C PHE A 325 -3.98 -17.74 -32.37
N LEU A 326 -4.31 -18.78 -33.13
CA LEU A 326 -4.94 -18.60 -34.44
C LEU A 326 -6.34 -17.99 -34.28
N TYR A 327 -6.61 -16.92 -35.03
CA TYR A 327 -7.88 -16.22 -34.98
C TYR A 327 -8.97 -16.95 -35.76
N SER A 328 -9.99 -17.39 -35.03
CA SER A 328 -11.33 -17.61 -35.54
C SER A 328 -12.34 -17.02 -34.54
N LYS A 329 -13.53 -16.62 -34.99
CA LYS A 329 -14.58 -16.11 -34.08
C LYS A 329 -14.92 -17.10 -32.97
N LEU A 330 -14.84 -18.39 -33.28
CA LEU A 330 -15.08 -19.47 -32.35
C LEU A 330 -13.95 -19.56 -31.30
N ASN A 331 -12.69 -19.51 -31.74
CA ASN A 331 -11.52 -19.53 -30.84
C ASN A 331 -11.52 -18.34 -29.89
N GLU A 332 -11.89 -17.15 -30.36
CA GLU A 332 -12.02 -15.95 -29.53
C GLU A 332 -13.01 -16.16 -28.38
N ILE A 333 -14.17 -16.76 -28.67
CA ILE A 333 -15.20 -17.01 -27.67
C ILE A 333 -14.74 -18.09 -26.67
N PHE A 334 -14.15 -19.20 -27.16
CA PHE A 334 -13.66 -20.27 -26.29
C PHE A 334 -12.52 -19.82 -25.37
N LEU A 335 -11.55 -19.09 -25.92
CA LEU A 335 -10.43 -18.58 -25.13
C LEU A 335 -10.89 -17.55 -24.10
N PHE A 336 -11.86 -16.69 -24.44
CA PHE A 336 -12.44 -15.74 -23.50
C PHE A 336 -13.08 -16.46 -22.30
N ASP A 337 -13.93 -17.46 -22.56
CA ASP A 337 -14.61 -18.21 -21.49
C ASP A 337 -13.63 -19.01 -20.62
N LEU A 338 -12.69 -19.72 -21.26
CA LEU A 338 -11.66 -20.50 -20.55
C LEU A 338 -10.81 -19.61 -19.62
N ILE A 339 -10.28 -18.51 -20.15
CA ILE A 339 -9.39 -17.61 -19.40
C ILE A 339 -10.16 -16.88 -18.29
N THR A 340 -11.42 -16.51 -18.54
CA THR A 340 -12.29 -15.93 -17.50
C THR A 340 -12.51 -16.92 -16.35
N ASN A 341 -12.73 -18.20 -16.64
CA ASN A 341 -12.90 -19.22 -15.61
C ASN A 341 -11.61 -19.46 -14.81
N ILE A 342 -10.45 -19.54 -15.48
CA ILE A 342 -9.14 -19.65 -14.83
C ILE A 342 -8.92 -18.44 -13.91
N LYS A 343 -9.17 -17.22 -14.40
CA LYS A 343 -9.09 -15.99 -13.62
C LYS A 343 -9.97 -16.06 -12.37
N ASN A 344 -11.24 -16.40 -12.52
CA ASN A 344 -12.19 -16.47 -11.40
C ASN A 344 -11.74 -17.48 -10.33
N ILE A 345 -11.14 -18.60 -10.74
CA ILE A 345 -10.61 -19.61 -9.82
C ILE A 345 -9.39 -19.07 -9.07
N LEU A 346 -8.44 -18.46 -9.77
CA LEU A 346 -7.24 -17.90 -9.17
C LEU A 346 -7.56 -16.73 -8.24
N GLU A 347 -8.51 -15.87 -8.60
CA GLU A 347 -8.99 -14.76 -7.75
C GLU A 347 -9.74 -15.27 -6.51
N SER A 348 -10.66 -16.23 -6.67
CA SER A 348 -11.51 -16.67 -5.55
C SER A 348 -10.83 -17.66 -4.58
N ARG A 349 -9.87 -18.47 -5.05
CA ARG A 349 -9.25 -19.53 -4.24
C ARG A 349 -7.84 -19.21 -3.79
N GLU A 350 -7.05 -18.61 -4.67
CA GLU A 350 -5.62 -18.36 -4.42
C GLU A 350 -5.36 -16.88 -4.11
N ASN A 351 -6.38 -16.02 -4.17
CA ASN A 351 -6.28 -14.56 -4.00
C ASN A 351 -5.29 -13.91 -4.99
N ILE A 352 -5.17 -14.49 -6.19
CA ILE A 352 -4.26 -14.03 -7.24
C ILE A 352 -5.09 -13.26 -8.27
N LYS A 353 -4.80 -11.97 -8.42
CA LYS A 353 -5.48 -11.09 -9.37
C LYS A 353 -4.81 -11.13 -10.73
N ILE A 354 -5.57 -11.53 -11.76
CA ILE A 354 -5.09 -11.60 -13.15
C ILE A 354 -5.99 -10.73 -14.03
N GLU A 355 -5.37 -9.80 -14.74
CA GLU A 355 -5.99 -9.00 -15.78
C GLU A 355 -5.63 -9.60 -17.15
N PHE A 356 -6.59 -9.65 -18.08
CA PHE A 356 -6.31 -10.07 -19.45
C PHE A 356 -7.07 -9.21 -20.46
N SER A 357 -6.51 -9.10 -21.67
CA SER A 357 -7.13 -8.39 -22.79
C SER A 357 -6.91 -9.13 -24.11
N PHE A 358 -7.88 -9.03 -25.00
CA PHE A 358 -7.82 -9.60 -26.34
C PHE A 358 -7.51 -8.54 -27.38
N ARG A 359 -6.58 -8.81 -28.29
CA ARG A 359 -6.30 -7.98 -29.47
C ARG A 359 -6.26 -8.85 -30.71
N LYS A 360 -7.05 -8.45 -31.73
CA LYS A 360 -7.06 -9.11 -33.04
C LYS A 360 -5.91 -8.58 -33.91
N SER A 361 -5.20 -9.47 -34.58
CA SER A 361 -4.12 -9.13 -35.51
C SER A 361 -4.12 -10.07 -36.71
N LYS A 362 -4.71 -9.65 -37.84
CA LYS A 362 -4.82 -10.39 -39.11
C LYS A 362 -5.29 -11.85 -38.94
N ASN A 363 -4.38 -12.79 -38.68
CA ASN A 363 -4.64 -14.21 -38.52
C ASN A 363 -4.52 -14.71 -37.07
N ASP A 364 -4.21 -13.81 -36.14
CA ASP A 364 -3.91 -14.14 -34.75
C ASP A 364 -4.85 -13.41 -33.79
N LEU A 365 -5.23 -14.11 -32.73
CA LEU A 365 -5.79 -13.57 -31.51
C LEU A 365 -4.65 -13.46 -30.49
N ILE A 366 -4.30 -12.23 -30.11
CA ILE A 366 -3.29 -11.96 -29.09
C ILE A 366 -4.02 -11.82 -27.76
N VAL A 367 -3.62 -12.61 -26.76
CA VAL A 367 -4.07 -12.46 -25.39
C VAL A 367 -2.95 -11.88 -24.58
N ASN A 368 -3.14 -10.68 -24.04
CA ASN A 368 -2.18 -10.08 -23.11
C ASN A 368 -2.64 -10.37 -21.69
N TYR A 369 -1.76 -10.93 -20.88
CA TYR A 369 -1.97 -11.17 -19.47
C TYR A 369 -1.16 -10.17 -18.67
N SER A 370 -1.69 -9.77 -17.52
CA SER A 370 -0.96 -9.02 -16.53
C SER A 370 -1.34 -9.40 -15.11
N SER A 371 -0.33 -9.59 -14.26
CA SER A 371 -0.52 -9.91 -12.83
C SER A 371 0.46 -9.14 -11.98
N ASP A 372 -0.02 -8.66 -10.84
CA ASP A 372 0.74 -7.99 -9.79
C ASP A 372 1.48 -8.98 -8.86
N VAL A 373 1.18 -10.28 -8.98
CA VAL A 373 1.60 -11.33 -8.05
C VAL A 373 2.50 -12.37 -8.71
N ILE A 374 2.37 -12.57 -10.02
CA ILE A 374 3.13 -13.61 -10.72
C ILE A 374 4.49 -13.03 -11.12
N GLN A 375 5.55 -13.78 -10.89
CA GLN A 375 6.92 -13.33 -11.10
C GLN A 375 7.42 -13.63 -12.52
N ASP A 376 7.02 -14.78 -13.05
CA ASP A 376 7.45 -15.26 -14.34
C ASP A 376 6.41 -16.12 -15.07
N LEU A 377 6.76 -16.51 -16.30
CA LEU A 377 5.92 -17.28 -17.19
C LEU A 377 5.68 -18.72 -16.69
N GLU A 378 6.67 -19.33 -16.03
CA GLU A 378 6.61 -20.71 -15.56
C GLU A 378 5.65 -20.83 -14.36
N GLU A 379 5.71 -19.86 -13.45
CA GLU A 379 4.78 -19.73 -12.34
C GLU A 379 3.33 -19.54 -12.84
N PHE A 380 3.12 -18.66 -13.84
CA PHE A 380 1.81 -18.51 -14.47
C PHE A 380 1.26 -19.85 -14.96
N TYR A 381 2.07 -20.62 -15.70
CA TYR A 381 1.63 -21.90 -16.25
C TYR A 381 1.34 -22.92 -15.15
N LYS A 382 2.15 -23.00 -14.09
CA LYS A 382 1.88 -23.88 -12.93
C LYS A 382 0.54 -23.56 -12.28
N LEU A 383 0.26 -22.28 -12.04
CA LEU A 383 -1.02 -21.83 -11.46
C LEU A 383 -2.20 -22.10 -12.40
N GLN A 384 -2.00 -21.88 -13.70
CA GLN A 384 -2.98 -22.20 -14.74
C GLN A 384 -3.31 -23.69 -14.75
N HIS A 385 -2.30 -24.56 -14.73
CA HIS A 385 -2.45 -26.01 -14.65
C HIS A 385 -3.21 -26.43 -13.38
N LYS A 386 -2.84 -25.90 -12.21
CA LYS A 386 -3.53 -26.18 -10.94
C LYS A 386 -5.00 -25.76 -10.98
N ALA A 387 -5.31 -24.60 -11.56
CA ALA A 387 -6.69 -24.12 -11.74
C ALA A 387 -7.49 -25.03 -12.69
N LEU A 388 -6.87 -25.51 -13.77
CA LEU A 388 -7.46 -26.45 -14.70
C LEU A 388 -7.72 -27.81 -14.03
N GLU A 389 -6.76 -28.38 -13.31
CA GLU A 389 -6.93 -29.62 -12.55
C GLU A 389 -8.10 -29.54 -11.56
N ASN A 390 -8.20 -28.42 -10.84
CA ASN A 390 -9.30 -28.16 -9.91
C ASN A 390 -10.67 -28.05 -10.59
N THR A 391 -10.70 -27.50 -11.80
CA THR A 391 -11.91 -27.44 -12.63
C THR A 391 -12.31 -28.86 -13.06
N LEU A 392 -11.33 -29.67 -13.46
CA LEU A 392 -11.54 -31.05 -13.91
C LEU A 392 -11.92 -32.00 -12.76
N LEU A 393 -11.43 -31.77 -11.53
CA LEU A 393 -11.81 -32.54 -10.34
C LEU A 393 -13.30 -32.43 -10.00
N LYS A 394 -13.98 -31.35 -10.41
CA LYS A 394 -15.44 -31.20 -10.26
C LYS A 394 -16.25 -32.08 -11.22
N ILE A 395 -15.63 -32.67 -12.25
CA ILE A 395 -16.33 -33.41 -13.32
C ILE A 395 -16.58 -34.90 -12.93
N GLY A 396 -16.19 -35.35 -11.73
CA GLY A 396 -16.63 -36.63 -11.15
C GLY A 396 -15.72 -37.85 -11.41
N LYS A 397 -15.78 -38.86 -10.53
CA LYS A 397 -14.85 -40.01 -10.45
C LYS A 397 -15.32 -41.27 -11.19
N ASN A 398 -15.72 -41.17 -12.46
CA ASN A 398 -16.02 -42.37 -13.26
C ASN A 398 -14.78 -42.82 -14.05
N SER A 399 -14.57 -44.13 -14.27
CA SER A 399 -13.34 -44.67 -14.89
C SER A 399 -13.12 -44.19 -16.33
N THR A 400 -14.20 -43.97 -17.10
CA THR A 400 -14.19 -43.30 -18.40
C THR A 400 -13.73 -41.84 -18.28
N LEU A 401 -14.06 -41.19 -17.17
CA LEU A 401 -13.71 -39.80 -16.86
C LEU A 401 -12.26 -39.66 -16.42
N LEU A 402 -11.68 -40.69 -15.79
CA LEU A 402 -10.24 -40.77 -15.48
C LEU A 402 -9.41 -40.94 -16.77
N TYR A 403 -9.84 -41.78 -17.71
CA TYR A 403 -9.22 -41.89 -19.03
C TYR A 403 -9.30 -40.56 -19.81
N LEU A 404 -10.47 -39.92 -19.81
CA LEU A 404 -10.67 -38.60 -20.42
C LEU A 404 -9.82 -37.53 -19.74
N LYS A 405 -9.67 -37.58 -18.42
CA LYS A 405 -8.78 -36.70 -17.65
C LYS A 405 -7.32 -36.87 -18.08
N THR A 406 -6.83 -38.10 -18.27
CA THR A 406 -5.47 -38.37 -18.74
C THR A 406 -5.25 -37.87 -20.18
N GLN A 407 -6.22 -38.05 -21.07
CA GLN A 407 -6.14 -37.59 -22.46
C GLN A 407 -6.27 -36.06 -22.59
N LEU A 408 -7.09 -35.42 -21.75
CA LEU A 408 -7.18 -33.96 -21.66
C LEU A 408 -5.90 -33.31 -21.15
N MET A 409 -5.28 -33.88 -20.11
CA MET A 409 -4.01 -33.39 -19.59
C MET A 409 -2.92 -33.50 -20.66
N HIS A 410 -2.83 -34.64 -21.34
CA HIS A 410 -1.87 -34.84 -22.43
C HIS A 410 -2.09 -33.89 -23.61
N PHE A 411 -3.35 -33.58 -23.95
CA PHE A 411 -3.68 -32.63 -25.02
C PHE A 411 -3.46 -31.17 -24.60
N LEU A 412 -3.75 -30.79 -23.35
CA LEU A 412 -3.50 -29.46 -22.83
C LEU A 412 -2.00 -29.18 -22.69
N GLU A 413 -1.23 -30.13 -22.15
CA GLU A 413 0.24 -30.09 -22.14
C GLU A 413 0.79 -29.93 -23.57
N PHE A 414 0.29 -30.73 -24.52
CA PHE A 414 0.68 -30.62 -25.94
C PHE A 414 0.26 -29.30 -26.61
N SER A 415 -0.91 -28.75 -26.27
CA SER A 415 -1.44 -27.50 -26.86
C SER A 415 -0.79 -26.25 -26.26
N LEU A 416 -0.37 -26.32 -25.00
CA LEU A 416 0.41 -25.26 -24.33
C LEU A 416 1.85 -25.21 -24.87
N GLU A 417 2.43 -26.35 -25.26
CA GLU A 417 3.76 -26.42 -25.85
C GLU A 417 3.79 -26.16 -27.38
N ASN A 418 2.71 -26.45 -28.11
CA ASN A 418 2.72 -26.47 -29.57
C ASN A 418 1.80 -25.42 -30.20
N LYS A 419 2.38 -24.28 -30.61
CA LYS A 419 1.70 -23.11 -31.23
C LYS A 419 0.88 -23.43 -32.51
N ASN A 420 0.96 -24.65 -33.05
CA ASN A 420 0.27 -25.08 -34.26
C ASN A 420 -0.92 -26.05 -34.03
N ALA A 421 -1.15 -26.54 -32.81
CA ALA A 421 -2.19 -27.56 -32.52
C ALA A 421 -3.63 -27.09 -32.88
N PHE A 422 -3.88 -25.78 -32.85
CA PHE A 422 -5.21 -25.21 -33.13
C PHE A 422 -5.61 -25.19 -34.62
N LYS A 423 -4.64 -25.33 -35.54
CA LYS A 423 -4.92 -25.39 -36.98
C LYS A 423 -5.65 -26.68 -37.36
N GLU A 424 -5.39 -27.76 -36.62
CA GLU A 424 -6.09 -29.04 -36.76
C GLU A 424 -7.50 -28.97 -36.18
N ILE A 425 -7.71 -28.27 -35.05
CA ILE A 425 -9.04 -28.05 -34.46
C ILE A 425 -9.96 -27.31 -35.44
N ASP A 426 -9.49 -26.23 -36.06
CA ASP A 426 -10.29 -25.43 -37.00
C ASP A 426 -10.66 -26.22 -38.28
N GLN A 427 -9.73 -27.06 -38.78
CA GLN A 427 -9.97 -27.95 -39.92
C GLN A 427 -10.91 -29.13 -39.59
N ILE A 428 -10.84 -29.65 -38.37
CA ILE A 428 -11.73 -30.71 -37.86
C ILE A 428 -13.13 -30.13 -37.67
N LEU A 429 -13.28 -28.99 -37.00
CA LEU A 429 -14.56 -28.32 -36.81
C LEU A 429 -15.22 -27.93 -38.13
N CYS A 430 -14.47 -27.38 -39.10
CA CYS A 430 -14.99 -27.07 -40.43
C CYS A 430 -15.40 -28.32 -41.24
N ARG A 431 -14.82 -29.50 -40.97
CA ARG A 431 -15.19 -30.77 -41.62
C ARG A 431 -16.42 -31.43 -41.00
N PHE A 432 -16.66 -31.25 -39.70
CA PHE A 432 -17.72 -31.96 -38.97
C PHE A 432 -18.96 -31.10 -38.65
N LEU A 433 -18.89 -29.77 -38.82
CA LEU A 433 -20.06 -28.89 -38.79
C LEU A 433 -20.84 -28.94 -40.12
N THR A 434 -21.38 -30.12 -40.45
CA THR A 434 -22.54 -30.29 -41.35
C THR A 434 -23.77 -30.71 -40.52
N PRO A 435 -25.01 -30.51 -41.01
CA PRO A 435 -26.15 -30.18 -40.18
C PRO A 435 -26.73 -31.40 -39.44
N LYS A 436 -26.14 -31.76 -38.31
CA LYS A 436 -26.81 -32.44 -37.20
C LYS A 436 -26.41 -31.80 -35.88
N SER A 437 -27.07 -30.67 -35.61
CA SER A 437 -27.44 -30.16 -34.28
C SER A 437 -26.42 -30.30 -33.14
N ILE A 438 -25.57 -29.28 -33.00
CA ILE A 438 -24.94 -28.91 -31.72
C ILE A 438 -25.45 -27.49 -31.39
N ASN A 439 -26.23 -27.36 -30.31
CA ASN A 439 -26.56 -26.05 -29.74
C ASN A 439 -25.47 -25.65 -28.76
N LEU A 440 -24.54 -24.81 -29.24
CA LEU A 440 -23.57 -24.11 -28.42
C LEU A 440 -24.23 -22.87 -27.81
N ILE A 441 -24.64 -22.94 -26.55
CA ILE A 441 -25.01 -21.73 -25.79
C ILE A 441 -23.76 -21.29 -25.04
N ILE A 442 -23.11 -20.26 -25.58
CA ILE A 442 -21.93 -19.65 -24.99
C ILE A 442 -22.37 -18.34 -24.35
N ASN A 443 -22.15 -18.19 -23.05
CA ASN A 443 -22.34 -16.92 -22.36
C ASN A 443 -21.16 -16.00 -22.70
N SER A 444 -21.27 -15.26 -23.81
CA SER A 444 -20.37 -14.15 -24.10
C SER A 444 -21.14 -12.83 -23.95
N PRO A 445 -20.61 -11.83 -23.22
CA PRO A 445 -21.18 -10.47 -23.21
C PRO A 445 -20.99 -9.76 -24.56
N LEU A 446 -20.27 -10.36 -25.52
CA LEU A 446 -20.13 -9.84 -26.87
C LEU A 446 -21.33 -10.25 -27.73
N ASN A 447 -22.20 -9.30 -28.05
CA ASN A 447 -23.28 -9.46 -29.02
C ASN A 447 -22.70 -9.79 -30.42
N VAL A 448 -22.61 -11.07 -30.78
CA VAL A 448 -22.16 -11.51 -32.11
C VAL A 448 -23.31 -12.20 -32.84
N LYS A 449 -23.85 -11.56 -33.89
CA LYS A 449 -24.73 -12.22 -34.88
C LYS A 449 -23.88 -13.08 -35.82
N LEU A 450 -24.22 -14.36 -35.91
CA LEU A 450 -23.66 -15.31 -36.87
C LEU A 450 -24.50 -15.26 -38.15
N ASP A 451 -24.02 -14.58 -39.19
CA ASP A 451 -24.62 -14.67 -40.53
C ASP A 451 -24.03 -15.89 -41.25
N THR A 452 -24.83 -16.93 -41.42
CA THR A 452 -24.55 -18.04 -42.33
C THR A 452 -25.71 -18.18 -43.32
N HIS A 453 -25.44 -17.89 -44.60
CA HIS A 453 -26.36 -18.21 -45.69
C HIS A 453 -26.45 -19.74 -45.87
N VAL A 454 -27.62 -20.32 -45.63
CA VAL A 454 -27.93 -21.72 -46.00
C VAL A 454 -29.28 -21.76 -46.75
N PRO A 455 -29.37 -22.46 -47.90
CA PRO A 455 -30.62 -22.60 -48.64
C PRO A 455 -31.68 -23.41 -47.88
N SER A 456 -32.92 -23.02 -48.09
CA SER A 456 -34.16 -23.63 -47.61
C SER A 456 -34.30 -25.10 -48.02
N THR A 457 -34.21 -26.03 -47.07
CA THR A 457 -35.22 -27.07 -46.70
C THR A 457 -34.55 -28.20 -45.90
N ILE A 458 -34.71 -28.19 -44.58
CA ILE A 458 -34.47 -29.38 -43.74
C ILE A 458 -35.64 -29.51 -42.76
N LYS A 459 -36.36 -30.64 -42.88
CA LYS A 459 -37.37 -31.08 -41.91
C LYS A 459 -36.67 -31.57 -40.63
N LEU A 460 -37.24 -31.16 -39.49
CA LEU A 460 -36.82 -31.47 -38.12
C LEU A 460 -36.93 -32.96 -37.76
N ILE A 461 -35.98 -33.45 -36.94
CA ILE A 461 -36.13 -34.62 -36.04
C ILE A 461 -35.45 -34.29 -34.68
N ASN A 462 -36.08 -34.73 -33.58
CA ASN A 462 -35.97 -34.34 -32.15
C ASN A 462 -34.75 -34.87 -31.35
N PRO A 463 -34.26 -34.15 -30.31
CA PRO A 463 -33.25 -34.58 -29.31
C PRO A 463 -33.77 -34.70 -27.84
N SER A 464 -32.87 -35.08 -26.92
CA SER A 464 -32.71 -34.61 -25.51
C SER A 464 -33.62 -35.10 -24.36
N THR A 465 -33.01 -35.61 -23.27
CA THR A 465 -33.63 -35.87 -21.95
C THR A 465 -32.89 -35.08 -20.85
N PHE A 466 -33.62 -34.55 -19.86
CA PHE A 466 -33.12 -33.76 -18.73
C PHE A 466 -33.48 -34.40 -17.39
N ILE A 467 -32.64 -34.18 -16.36
CA ILE A 467 -32.94 -34.51 -14.96
C ILE A 467 -32.76 -33.20 -14.16
N ILE A 468 -33.80 -32.77 -13.46
CA ILE A 468 -33.83 -31.52 -12.68
C ILE A 468 -34.09 -31.91 -11.23
N GLU A 469 -33.14 -31.65 -10.33
CA GLU A 469 -33.24 -32.13 -8.94
C GLU A 469 -33.73 -31.05 -7.95
N GLN A 470 -33.51 -29.76 -8.24
CA GLN A 470 -34.02 -28.63 -7.43
C GLN A 470 -34.23 -27.37 -8.28
N LEU A 471 -35.20 -26.52 -7.89
CA LEU A 471 -35.39 -25.17 -8.43
C LEU A 471 -35.04 -24.15 -7.34
N THR A 472 -34.13 -23.22 -7.62
CA THR A 472 -33.58 -22.29 -6.63
C THR A 472 -34.25 -20.92 -6.61
N ASN A 473 -34.97 -20.56 -7.69
CA ASN A 473 -35.63 -19.26 -7.82
C ASN A 473 -37.07 -19.41 -8.33
N GLU A 474 -37.96 -18.50 -7.92
CA GLU A 474 -39.27 -18.33 -8.54
C GLU A 474 -39.14 -17.50 -9.83
N PRO A 475 -39.57 -18.02 -11.00
CA PRO A 475 -39.54 -17.29 -12.26
C PRO A 475 -40.58 -16.16 -12.27
N LYS A 476 -40.34 -15.09 -13.04
CA LYS A 476 -41.25 -13.92 -13.14
C LYS A 476 -42.49 -14.18 -14.02
N PHE A 477 -42.89 -15.43 -14.15
CA PHE A 477 -43.94 -15.87 -15.06
C PHE A 477 -45.32 -15.59 -14.47
N ASN A 478 -46.27 -15.08 -15.27
CA ASN A 478 -47.67 -14.83 -14.86
C ASN A 478 -48.47 -16.14 -14.71
N ALA A 479 -48.02 -17.06 -13.85
CA ALA A 479 -48.74 -18.26 -13.45
C ALA A 479 -49.34 -18.06 -12.05
N SER A 480 -50.51 -18.64 -11.77
CA SER A 480 -51.01 -18.67 -10.39
C SER A 480 -50.11 -19.55 -9.52
N GLU A 481 -50.09 -19.31 -8.21
CA GLU A 481 -49.27 -20.07 -7.25
C GLU A 481 -49.54 -21.60 -7.32
N SER A 482 -50.79 -22.00 -7.61
CA SER A 482 -51.12 -23.42 -7.81
C SER A 482 -50.54 -24.00 -9.11
N GLN A 483 -50.51 -23.21 -10.19
CA GLN A 483 -49.92 -23.62 -11.47
C GLN A 483 -48.40 -23.74 -11.34
N PHE A 484 -47.76 -22.83 -10.59
CA PHE A 484 -46.32 -22.87 -10.37
C PHE A 484 -45.90 -24.12 -9.58
N ASN A 485 -46.60 -24.45 -8.50
CA ASN A 485 -46.30 -25.65 -7.71
C ASN A 485 -46.49 -26.95 -8.52
N GLU A 486 -47.50 -27.01 -9.40
CA GLU A 486 -47.70 -28.16 -10.29
C GLU A 486 -46.54 -28.34 -11.30
N ILE A 487 -46.01 -27.23 -11.84
CA ILE A 487 -44.85 -27.26 -12.76
C ILE A 487 -43.58 -27.66 -12.01
N LYS A 488 -43.39 -27.12 -10.80
CA LYS A 488 -42.25 -27.43 -9.95
C LYS A 488 -42.19 -28.92 -9.61
N ASP A 489 -43.32 -29.51 -9.23
CA ASP A 489 -43.42 -30.95 -8.93
C ASP A 489 -43.23 -31.82 -10.18
N PHE A 490 -43.71 -31.36 -11.34
CA PHE A 490 -43.48 -32.01 -12.63
C PHE A 490 -42.00 -32.02 -13.02
N LEU A 491 -41.31 -30.89 -12.86
CA LEU A 491 -39.91 -30.72 -13.25
C LEU A 491 -38.95 -31.48 -12.31
N ILE A 492 -39.21 -31.50 -11.00
CA ILE A 492 -38.25 -32.00 -9.98
C ILE A 492 -38.23 -33.54 -9.86
N ASN A 493 -39.21 -34.27 -10.42
CA ASN A 493 -39.36 -35.70 -10.14
C ASN A 493 -39.40 -36.63 -11.37
N GLN A 494 -39.11 -36.12 -12.59
CA GLN A 494 -39.16 -36.93 -13.81
C GLN A 494 -37.96 -36.74 -14.74
N ARG A 495 -37.64 -37.79 -15.51
CA ARG A 495 -36.79 -37.67 -16.70
C ARG A 495 -37.63 -37.08 -17.83
N LEU A 496 -37.40 -35.83 -18.16
CA LEU A 496 -38.25 -35.10 -19.10
C LEU A 496 -37.49 -34.82 -20.39
N ASP A 497 -38.12 -35.08 -21.53
CA ASP A 497 -37.63 -34.55 -22.80
C ASP A 497 -38.11 -33.10 -23.01
N LEU A 498 -37.44 -32.39 -23.92
CA LEU A 498 -37.71 -30.98 -24.17
C LEU A 498 -39.11 -30.75 -24.74
N GLN A 499 -39.69 -31.76 -25.41
CA GLN A 499 -41.02 -31.71 -25.98
C GLN A 499 -42.08 -31.83 -24.89
N LEU A 500 -41.89 -32.69 -23.89
CA LEU A 500 -42.72 -32.82 -22.69
C LEU A 500 -42.74 -31.54 -21.86
N ILE A 501 -41.57 -30.89 -21.68
CA ILE A 501 -41.49 -29.59 -21.00
C ILE A 501 -42.25 -28.52 -21.80
N LYS A 502 -42.07 -28.51 -23.13
CA LYS A 502 -42.76 -27.59 -24.02
C LYS A 502 -44.27 -27.80 -24.03
N ASP A 503 -44.73 -29.04 -24.06
CA ASP A 503 -46.16 -29.39 -24.06
C ASP A 503 -46.81 -29.04 -22.71
N LYS A 504 -46.07 -29.19 -21.59
CA LYS A 504 -46.57 -28.80 -20.27
C LYS A 504 -46.62 -27.28 -20.07
N LEU A 505 -45.62 -26.53 -20.57
CA LEU A 505 -45.55 -25.07 -20.45
C LEU A 505 -46.43 -24.32 -21.46
N SER A 506 -46.66 -24.89 -22.65
CA SER A 506 -47.51 -24.28 -23.69
C SER A 506 -49.00 -24.23 -23.32
N ASN A 507 -49.43 -25.02 -22.34
CA ASN A 507 -50.77 -24.92 -21.74
C ASN A 507 -50.95 -23.68 -20.84
N LEU A 508 -49.86 -23.01 -20.45
CA LEU A 508 -49.87 -21.84 -19.56
C LEU A 508 -49.67 -20.53 -20.31
N ASP A 509 -48.99 -20.56 -21.46
CA ASP A 509 -48.90 -19.42 -22.36
C ASP A 509 -48.74 -19.88 -23.83
N LYS A 510 -49.53 -19.30 -24.73
CA LYS A 510 -49.74 -19.81 -26.11
C LYS A 510 -48.55 -19.60 -27.06
N LYS A 511 -47.43 -19.02 -26.61
CA LYS A 511 -46.30 -18.66 -27.47
C LYS A 511 -44.91 -18.87 -26.85
N LEU A 512 -44.69 -20.00 -26.18
CA LEU A 512 -43.33 -20.41 -25.83
C LEU A 512 -42.68 -21.16 -27.00
N ASP A 513 -41.82 -20.47 -27.75
CA ASP A 513 -40.86 -21.11 -28.64
C ASP A 513 -39.67 -21.68 -27.83
N ASN A 514 -38.71 -22.32 -28.52
CA ASN A 514 -37.57 -22.94 -27.84
C ASN A 514 -36.69 -21.91 -27.08
N SER A 515 -36.71 -20.63 -27.47
CA SER A 515 -35.97 -19.57 -26.79
C SER A 515 -36.64 -19.18 -25.46
N GLY A 516 -37.97 -19.12 -25.43
CA GLY A 516 -38.74 -18.87 -24.21
C GLY A 516 -38.56 -19.96 -23.15
N ILE A 517 -38.38 -21.21 -23.56
CA ILE A 517 -38.09 -22.33 -22.62
C ILE A 517 -36.71 -22.17 -21.98
N VAL A 518 -35.70 -21.76 -22.75
CA VAL A 518 -34.33 -21.54 -22.24
C VAL A 518 -34.31 -20.38 -21.24
N THR A 519 -35.02 -19.29 -21.54
CA THR A 519 -35.17 -18.15 -20.62
C THR A 519 -35.87 -18.59 -19.32
N PHE A 520 -36.95 -19.36 -19.41
CA PHE A 520 -37.66 -19.90 -18.25
C PHE A 520 -36.75 -20.77 -17.36
N LEU A 521 -35.98 -21.70 -17.95
CA LEU A 521 -35.07 -22.56 -17.18
C LEU A 521 -33.94 -21.76 -16.51
N ALA A 522 -33.43 -20.72 -17.19
CA ALA A 522 -32.42 -19.83 -16.62
C ALA A 522 -32.97 -18.98 -15.46
N GLU A 523 -34.20 -18.49 -15.57
CA GLU A 523 -34.90 -17.76 -14.49
C GLU A 523 -35.13 -18.63 -13.25
N CYS A 524 -35.43 -19.91 -13.45
CA CYS A 524 -35.57 -20.90 -12.37
C CYS A 524 -34.23 -21.31 -11.72
N GLY A 525 -33.11 -20.70 -12.11
CA GLY A 525 -31.78 -20.95 -11.56
C GLY A 525 -31.10 -22.22 -12.09
N ILE A 526 -31.61 -22.81 -13.18
CA ILE A 526 -31.01 -24.00 -13.80
C ILE A 526 -29.90 -23.55 -14.77
N SER A 527 -28.65 -23.79 -14.35
CA SER A 527 -27.46 -23.53 -15.16
C SER A 527 -27.25 -24.64 -16.20
N ILE A 528 -27.52 -24.33 -17.47
CA ILE A 528 -27.36 -25.25 -18.61
C ILE A 528 -25.86 -25.53 -18.91
N THR A 529 -24.94 -24.71 -18.41
CA THR A 529 -23.49 -24.83 -18.62
C THR A 529 -22.84 -26.04 -17.92
N ASN A 530 -23.46 -26.59 -16.86
CA ASN A 530 -22.92 -27.77 -16.16
C ASN A 530 -23.13 -29.09 -16.92
N ASN A 531 -24.03 -29.15 -17.91
CA ASN A 531 -24.30 -30.38 -18.68
C ASN A 531 -23.73 -30.35 -20.12
N ILE A 532 -23.54 -29.16 -20.70
CA ILE A 532 -23.09 -29.04 -22.10
C ILE A 532 -21.56 -29.09 -22.23
N SER A 533 -20.83 -28.59 -21.23
CA SER A 533 -19.35 -28.59 -21.25
C SER A 533 -18.78 -30.01 -21.30
N ALA A 534 -19.35 -30.97 -20.58
CA ALA A 534 -18.93 -32.36 -20.64
C ALA A 534 -19.27 -33.02 -21.98
N SER A 535 -20.50 -32.87 -22.52
CA SER A 535 -20.91 -33.52 -23.77
C SER A 535 -20.23 -32.93 -25.02
N LEU A 536 -19.97 -31.62 -25.04
CA LEU A 536 -19.26 -30.97 -26.13
C LEU A 536 -17.78 -31.39 -26.15
N LEU A 537 -17.15 -31.41 -24.97
CA LEU A 537 -15.80 -31.93 -24.79
C LEU A 537 -15.71 -33.42 -25.15
N PHE A 538 -16.72 -34.21 -24.78
CA PHE A 538 -16.84 -35.64 -25.13
C PHE A 538 -16.99 -35.87 -26.64
N THR A 539 -17.74 -35.03 -27.34
CA THR A 539 -17.93 -35.13 -28.80
C THR A 539 -16.65 -34.75 -29.55
N ILE A 540 -15.92 -33.74 -29.06
CA ILE A 540 -14.60 -33.34 -29.60
C ILE A 540 -13.58 -34.47 -29.36
N LEU A 541 -13.52 -35.04 -28.15
CA LEU A 541 -12.58 -36.10 -27.78
C LEU A 541 -12.88 -37.45 -28.44
N GLN A 542 -14.14 -37.84 -28.58
CA GLN A 542 -14.54 -39.08 -29.24
C GLN A 542 -14.21 -39.09 -30.75
N SER A 543 -14.12 -37.90 -31.37
CA SER A 543 -13.71 -37.74 -32.77
C SER A 543 -12.18 -37.75 -32.98
N LEU A 544 -11.41 -37.44 -31.94
CA LEU A 544 -9.94 -37.48 -31.95
C LEU A 544 -9.38 -38.89 -31.67
N ILE A 545 -10.18 -39.79 -31.10
CA ILE A 545 -9.83 -41.20 -30.83
C ILE A 545 -10.05 -42.12 -32.06
N LEU A 546 -10.79 -41.67 -33.08
CA LEU A 546 -11.05 -42.44 -34.32
C LEU A 546 -10.11 -42.09 -35.48
N LYS A 547 -8.85 -41.78 -35.17
CA LYS A 547 -7.75 -41.80 -36.14
C LYS A 547 -6.61 -42.67 -35.64
#